data_AF-X1S0D7-F1
#
_entry.id   AF-X1S0D7-F1
#
_cell.length_a   1.000
_cell.length_b   1.000
_cell.length_c   1.000
_cell.angle_alpha   90.00
_cell.angle_beta   90.00
_cell.angle_gamma   90.00
#
_symmetry.space_group_name_H-M   'P 1'
#
loop_
_entity.id
_entity.type
_entity.pdbx_description
1 polymer ?
#
loop_
_entity_poly.entity_id
_entity_poly.type
_entity_poly.pdbx_seq_one_letter_code
_entity_poly.pdbx_strand_id
1 'polypeptide(L)' 'MEIYIKVRDERIQDIKFKTFGCGSAVATASMVTELAKGKSLVE' A
#
# COMPACT_ATOMS: atom_id res chain seq x y z
N MET A 1 0.17 1.81 -11.98
CA MET A 1 0.46 1.31 -10.61
C MET A 1 -0.84 0.80 -10.05
N GLU A 2 -0.86 -0.45 -9.62
CA GLU A 2 -2.01 -1.09 -9.00
C GLU A 2 -1.67 -1.36 -7.54
N ILE A 3 -2.59 -1.02 -6.63
CA ILE A 3 -2.47 -1.29 -5.20
C ILE A 3 -3.58 -2.25 -4.81
N TYR A 4 -3.20 -3.33 -4.14
CA TYR A 4 -4.09 -4.36 -3.63
C TYR A 4 -4.11 -4.25 -2.11
N ILE A 5 -5.30 -4.13 -1.54
CA ILE A 5 -5.49 -3.92 -0.11
C ILE A 5 -6.39 -5.02 0.43
N LYS A 6 -5.94 -5.70 1.47
CA LYS A 6 -6.76 -6.63 2.26
C LYS A 6 -7.25 -5.89 3.49
N VAL A 7 -8.57 -5.72 3.58
CA VAL A 7 -9.21 -5.01 4.69
C VAL A 7 -9.85 -6.02 5.64
N ARG A 8 -9.72 -5.76 6.94
CA ARG A 8 -10.45 -6.47 7.99
C ARG A 8 -10.75 -5.48 9.12
N ASP A 9 -11.98 -5.50 9.63
CA ASP A 9 -12.40 -4.67 10.77
C ASP A 9 -12.03 -3.17 10.56
N GLU A 10 -12.32 -2.65 9.37
CA GLU A 10 -12.04 -1.26 8.95
C GLU A 10 -10.56 -0.85 8.98
N ARG A 11 -9.65 -1.83 9.01
CA ARG A 11 -8.19 -1.64 8.98
C ARG A 11 -7.53 -2.33 7.80
N ILE A 12 -6.42 -1.77 7.37
CA ILE A 12 -5.56 -2.35 6.33
C ILE A 12 -4.76 -3.50 6.95
N GLN A 13 -5.22 -4.73 6.76
CA GLN A 13 -4.52 -5.93 7.25
C GLN A 13 -3.25 -6.20 6.43
N ASP A 14 -3.34 -6.05 5.11
CA ASP A 14 -2.20 -6.22 4.20
C ASP A 14 -2.35 -5.29 3.00
N ILE A 15 -1.23 -4.86 2.44
CA ILE A 15 -1.18 -3.98 1.29
C ILE A 15 0.00 -4.36 0.42
N LYS A 16 -0.23 -4.47 -0.89
CA LYS A 16 0.79 -4.84 -1.90
C LYS A 16 0.61 -3.97 -3.13
N PHE A 17 1.67 -3.80 -3.89
CA PHE A 17 1.63 -3.05 -5.14
C PHE A 17 2.17 -3.87 -6.30
N LYS A 18 1.66 -3.59 -7.49
CA LYS A 18 2.24 -4.01 -8.76
C LYS A 18 2.48 -2.76 -9.59
N THR A 19 3.72 -2.51 -9.95
CA THR A 19 4.09 -1.36 -10.76
C THR A 19 5.23 -1.72 -11.70
N PHE A 20 5.27 -1.02 -12.82
CA PHE A 20 6.35 -1.07 -13.80
C PHE A 20 6.73 0.38 -14.08
N GLY A 21 8.00 0.73 -13.91
CA GLY A 21 8.44 2.12 -14.03
C GLY A 21 9.84 2.33 -13.48
N CYS A 22 10.25 3.60 -13.43
CA CYS A 22 11.53 4.03 -12.87
C CYS A 22 11.66 3.65 -11.38
N GLY A 23 12.91 3.53 -10.91
CA GLY A 23 13.19 3.13 -9.53
C GLY A 23 12.54 4.05 -8.48
N SER A 24 12.35 5.33 -8.79
CA SER A 24 11.62 6.26 -7.92
C SER A 24 10.15 5.86 -7.73
N ALA A 25 9.46 5.42 -8.79
CA ALA A 25 8.08 4.94 -8.69
C ALA A 25 7.98 3.67 -7.83
N VAL A 26 8.96 2.76 -7.94
CA VAL A 26 9.04 1.55 -7.11
C VAL A 26 9.32 1.91 -5.64
N ALA A 27 10.25 2.82 -5.38
CA ALA A 27 10.61 3.27 -4.04
C ALA A 27 9.43 3.97 -3.34
N THR A 28 8.74 4.87 -4.03
CA THR A 28 7.54 5.55 -3.48
C THR A 28 6.44 4.53 -3.19
N ALA A 29 6.15 3.61 -4.12
CA ALA A 29 5.13 2.59 -3.90
C ALA A 29 5.47 1.68 -2.70
N SER A 30 6.74 1.30 -2.54
CA SER A 30 7.21 0.53 -1.39
C SER A 30 7.07 1.29 -0.07
N MET A 31 7.38 2.58 -0.04
CA MET A 31 7.24 3.39 1.17
C MET A 31 5.77 3.53 1.57
N VAL A 32 4.88 3.74 0.60
CA VAL A 32 3.44 3.82 0.83
C VAL A 32 2.90 2.54 1.48
N THR A 33 3.33 1.35 1.02
CA THR A 33 2.85 0.09 1.61
C THR A 33 3.27 -0.06 3.07
N GLU A 34 4.48 0.34 3.43
CA GLU A 34 4.95 0.29 4.82
C GLU A 34 4.21 1.27 5.72
N LEU A 35 3.95 2.50 5.24
CA LEU A 35 3.24 3.52 6.01
C LEU A 35 1.75 3.23 6.21
N ALA A 36 1.11 2.59 5.23
CA ALA A 36 -0.33 2.35 5.24
C ALA A 36 -0.74 1.07 5.98
N LYS A 37 0.16 0.09 6.13
CA LYS A 37 -0.17 -1.19 6.75
C LYS A 37 -0.59 -1.01 8.22
N GLY A 38 -1.75 -1.55 8.58
CA GLY A 38 -2.31 -1.48 9.94
C GLY A 38 -3.15 -0.22 10.25
N LYS A 39 -3.14 0.79 9.37
CA LYS A 39 -3.96 2.01 9.50
C LYS A 39 -5.45 1.72 9.33
N SER A 40 -6.29 2.57 9.92
CA SER A 40 -7.74 2.54 9.70
C SER A 40 -8.10 3.24 8.40
N LEU A 41 -9.21 2.84 7.78
CA LEU A 41 -9.70 3.45 6.53
C LEU A 41 -10.26 4.87 6.68
N VAL A 42 -10.44 5.33 7.92
CA VAL A 42 -11.10 6.59 8.27
C VAL A 42 -10.11 7.69 8.68
N GLU A 43 -8.80 7.43 8.58
CA GLU A 43 -7.78 8.48 8.77
C GLU A 43 -7.80 9.51 7.65
#